data_AF-A0A354MXE5-F1
#
_entry.id   AF-A0A354MXE5-F1
#
_cell.length_a   1.000
_cell.length_b   1.000
_cell.length_c   1.000
_cell.angle_alpha   90.00
_cell.angle_beta   90.00
_cell.angle_gamma   90.00
#
_symmetry.space_group_name_H-M   'P 1'
#
loop_
_entity.id
_entity.type
_entity.pdbx_description
1 polymer ?
#
loop_
_entity_poly.entity_id
_entity_poly.type
_entity_poly.pdbx_seq_one_letter_code
_entity_poly.pdbx_strand_id
1 'polypeptide(L)'
;MPKIFEERKIKAKGNLLPFEDFVLYHDLKERKPDPEKLATITARAERYLTEEIPILPLPLYREYFVNGNRSDFENPRAKRRGMLEALAIAEHYEGKGRFAEKLADVLWAIFEESSWVIHAHAVHVPVYGADQSVPTTFGERLHGIDLCSADTASRVAMAWYLCHDALDAISPTIGERLLYELNERAVKPYLNAVFGWSGERGNRVNNWNPYVHLHLLTVTALVVKDPYLREHMTEKIMTLLDNFVKFYSPDGGCDEGPGYFDMAGGCYFDCLELLDDMTGGKVNVFDHPLVRAIGEYEVKFNIAGDRFINFADCAARFIADGARLVRFGERTGSEILVSFGESQMALGSSRGGLSYRGLRNLLTPTPEKTTPKAATKIWFPDLKVMAARESSDPAHGMFVAMKGGNNNESHN
;
A
#
# COMPACT_ATOMS: atom_id res chain seq x y z
N MET A 1 -19.83 5.13 16.19
CA MET A 1 -18.67 5.23 15.30
C MET A 1 -18.29 3.82 14.92
N PRO A 2 -18.18 3.50 13.62
CA PRO A 2 -18.09 2.13 13.13
C PRO A 2 -16.80 1.47 13.61
N LYS A 3 -16.91 0.21 14.04
CA LYS A 3 -15.79 -0.69 14.27
C LYS A 3 -16.18 -2.08 13.75
N ILE A 4 -15.90 -2.31 12.47
CA ILE A 4 -16.51 -3.39 11.69
C ILE A 4 -16.13 -4.76 12.23
N PHE A 5 -14.85 -4.98 12.58
CA PHE A 5 -14.41 -6.26 13.12
C PHE A 5 -14.93 -6.48 14.54
N GLU A 6 -14.87 -5.45 15.39
CA GLU A 6 -15.39 -5.49 16.77
C GLU A 6 -16.91 -5.76 16.80
N GLU A 7 -17.69 -5.03 16.00
CA GLU A 7 -19.15 -5.15 15.89
C GLU A 7 -19.57 -6.55 15.43
N ARG A 8 -18.83 -7.14 14.48
CA ARG A 8 -19.07 -8.49 13.96
C ARG A 8 -18.43 -9.58 14.81
N LYS A 9 -17.67 -9.24 15.85
CA LYS A 9 -16.90 -10.17 16.70
C LYS A 9 -15.96 -11.07 15.90
N ILE A 10 -15.44 -10.56 14.78
CA ILE A 10 -14.48 -11.28 13.93
C ILE A 10 -13.08 -11.07 14.52
N LYS A 11 -12.32 -12.15 14.63
CA LYS A 11 -10.96 -12.17 15.19
C LYS A 11 -10.01 -12.89 14.24
N ALA A 12 -8.73 -12.56 14.28
CA ALA A 12 -7.68 -13.35 13.65
C ALA A 12 -7.56 -14.72 14.34
N LYS A 13 -7.72 -14.73 15.67
CA LYS A 13 -7.59 -15.93 16.49
C LYS A 13 -8.48 -17.07 16.05
N GLY A 14 -7.86 -18.20 15.69
CA GLY A 14 -8.54 -19.41 15.21
C GLY A 14 -9.06 -19.34 13.76
N ASN A 15 -8.91 -18.21 13.07
CA ASN A 15 -9.35 -18.04 11.68
C ASN A 15 -8.19 -18.05 10.67
N LEU A 16 -6.96 -17.76 11.10
CA LEU A 16 -5.79 -17.83 10.23
C LEU A 16 -5.52 -19.25 9.72
N LEU A 17 -5.15 -19.35 8.45
CA LEU A 17 -4.55 -20.56 7.89
C LEU A 17 -3.17 -20.81 8.54
N PRO A 18 -2.74 -22.07 8.71
CA PRO A 18 -1.35 -22.38 9.00
C PRO A 18 -0.39 -21.67 8.03
N PHE A 19 0.83 -21.37 8.48
CA PHE A 19 1.82 -20.66 7.64
C PHE A 19 2.09 -21.40 6.33
N GLU A 20 2.28 -22.71 6.41
CA GLU A 20 2.58 -23.56 5.24
C GLU A 20 1.40 -23.72 4.27
N ASP A 21 0.17 -23.43 4.72
CA ASP A 21 -1.04 -23.53 3.89
C ASP A 21 -1.40 -22.20 3.22
N PHE A 22 -0.76 -21.11 3.63
CA PHE A 22 -1.02 -19.78 3.07
C PHE A 22 -0.48 -19.66 1.66
N VAL A 23 -1.30 -19.16 0.75
CA VAL A 23 -0.90 -18.83 -0.62
C VAL A 23 -1.39 -17.43 -0.95
N LEU A 24 -0.45 -16.57 -1.37
CA LEU A 24 -0.75 -15.22 -1.80
C LEU A 24 -1.62 -15.23 -3.07
N TYR A 25 -2.69 -14.43 -3.10
CA TYR A 25 -3.67 -14.39 -4.20
C TYR A 25 -4.26 -15.77 -4.49
N HIS A 26 -4.87 -16.38 -3.48
CA HIS A 26 -5.37 -17.75 -3.60
C HIS A 26 -6.40 -17.93 -4.73
N ASP A 27 -7.05 -16.85 -5.16
CA ASP A 27 -7.98 -16.74 -6.29
C ASP A 27 -7.30 -16.67 -7.66
N LEU A 28 -5.98 -16.45 -7.73
CA LEU A 28 -5.21 -16.20 -8.96
C LEU A 28 -3.98 -17.11 -9.12
N LYS A 29 -3.90 -18.24 -8.40
CA LYS A 29 -2.68 -19.11 -8.33
C LYS A 29 -2.08 -19.49 -9.70
N GLU A 30 -2.91 -19.79 -10.68
CA GLU A 30 -2.47 -20.24 -12.02
C GLU A 30 -2.26 -19.08 -13.00
N ARG A 31 -2.53 -17.85 -12.56
CA ARG A 31 -2.54 -16.70 -13.45
C ARG A 31 -1.14 -16.17 -13.68
N LYS A 32 -0.86 -15.84 -14.93
CA LYS A 32 0.39 -15.19 -15.33
C LYS A 32 0.15 -13.72 -15.70
N PRO A 33 1.15 -12.85 -15.50
CA PRO A 33 1.15 -11.50 -16.02
C PRO A 33 0.92 -11.46 -17.53
N ASP A 34 0.40 -10.33 -17.99
CA ASP A 34 0.43 -9.97 -19.41
C ASP A 34 1.89 -10.04 -19.94
N PRO A 35 2.15 -10.75 -21.05
CA PRO A 35 3.50 -10.92 -21.58
C PRO A 35 4.22 -9.62 -21.95
N GLU A 36 3.51 -8.58 -22.41
CA GLU A 36 4.12 -7.29 -22.78
C GLU A 36 4.53 -6.51 -21.52
N LYS A 37 3.68 -6.53 -20.49
CA LYS A 37 4.02 -5.95 -19.18
C LYS A 37 5.23 -6.66 -18.58
N LEU A 38 5.25 -7.99 -18.63
CA LEU A 38 6.37 -8.77 -18.13
C LEU A 38 7.66 -8.49 -18.93
N ALA A 39 7.59 -8.46 -20.26
CA ALA A 39 8.74 -8.14 -21.11
C ALA A 39 9.31 -6.74 -20.79
N THR A 40 8.46 -5.76 -20.50
CA THR A 40 8.89 -4.42 -20.07
C THR A 40 9.65 -4.46 -18.74
N ILE A 41 9.19 -5.26 -17.78
CA ILE A 41 9.85 -5.46 -16.49
C ILE A 41 11.18 -6.19 -16.67
N THR A 42 11.21 -7.27 -17.47
CA THR A 42 12.42 -8.02 -17.78
C THR A 42 13.47 -7.15 -18.47
N ALA A 43 13.08 -6.32 -19.44
CA ALA A 43 13.99 -5.39 -20.10
C ALA A 43 14.56 -4.33 -19.13
N ARG A 44 13.79 -3.94 -18.10
CA ARG A 44 14.29 -3.06 -17.03
C ARG A 44 15.27 -3.80 -16.12
N ALA A 45 14.98 -5.04 -15.75
CA ALA A 45 15.88 -5.90 -14.97
C ALA A 45 17.21 -6.13 -15.69
N GLU A 46 17.18 -6.35 -17.00
CA GLU A 46 18.37 -6.52 -17.84
C GLU A 46 19.30 -5.30 -17.81
N ARG A 47 18.74 -4.08 -17.91
CA ARG A 47 19.54 -2.86 -17.76
C ARG A 47 20.18 -2.78 -16.37
N TYR A 48 19.45 -3.18 -15.33
CA TYR A 48 19.95 -3.14 -13.96
C TYR A 48 21.07 -4.13 -13.66
N LEU A 49 21.28 -5.18 -14.46
CA LEU A 49 22.42 -6.08 -14.28
C LEU A 49 23.76 -5.34 -14.32
N THR A 50 23.88 -4.33 -15.18
CA THR A 50 25.12 -3.56 -15.38
C THR A 50 25.14 -2.22 -14.67
N GLU A 51 23.99 -1.73 -14.18
CA GLU A 51 23.93 -0.46 -13.48
C GLU A 51 24.50 -0.54 -12.06
N GLU A 52 25.16 0.52 -11.61
CA GLU A 52 25.67 0.63 -10.25
C GLU A 52 24.52 0.77 -9.25
N ILE A 53 24.67 0.13 -8.09
CA ILE A 53 23.74 0.31 -6.98
C ILE A 53 24.15 1.59 -6.26
N PRO A 54 23.30 2.62 -6.21
CA PRO A 54 23.70 3.90 -5.65
C PRO A 54 23.99 3.76 -4.16
N ILE A 55 25.03 4.44 -3.67
CA ILE A 55 25.34 4.53 -2.25
C ILE A 55 24.47 5.61 -1.58
N LEU A 56 24.24 5.46 -0.29
CA LEU A 56 23.60 6.47 0.55
C LEU A 56 24.60 6.92 1.61
N PRO A 57 25.42 7.96 1.35
CA PRO A 57 26.36 8.47 2.34
C PRO A 57 25.67 9.38 3.36
N LEU A 58 26.29 9.56 4.53
CA LEU A 58 25.78 10.37 5.64
C LEU A 58 25.25 11.77 5.24
N PRO A 59 25.88 12.53 4.32
CA PRO A 59 25.38 13.84 3.92
C PRO A 59 23.94 13.81 3.36
N LEU A 60 23.56 12.75 2.62
CA LEU A 60 22.19 12.62 2.10
C LEU A 60 21.16 12.44 3.23
N TYR A 61 21.52 11.68 4.27
CA TYR A 61 20.66 11.50 5.44
C TYR A 61 20.45 12.84 6.19
N ARG A 62 21.48 13.68 6.22
CA ARG A 62 21.48 14.95 6.96
C ARG A 62 20.82 16.11 6.23
N GLU A 63 20.74 16.03 4.90
CA GLU A 63 20.40 17.17 4.06
C GLU A 63 19.04 17.79 4.39
N TYR A 64 18.02 16.96 4.61
CA TYR A 64 16.68 17.44 4.99
C TYR A 64 16.70 18.33 6.23
N PHE A 65 17.53 17.99 7.22
CA PHE A 65 17.68 18.81 8.43
C PHE A 65 18.41 20.14 8.16
N VAL A 66 19.32 20.16 7.17
CA VAL A 66 20.12 21.34 6.83
C VAL A 66 19.31 22.35 6.02
N ASN A 67 18.52 21.90 5.03
CA ASN A 67 17.89 22.80 4.06
C ASN A 67 16.47 22.36 3.63
N GLY A 68 15.91 21.29 4.21
CA GLY A 68 14.59 20.76 3.84
C GLY A 68 14.55 19.93 2.55
N ASN A 69 15.68 19.76 1.84
CA ASN A 69 15.74 18.92 0.65
C ASN A 69 15.69 17.44 1.04
N ARG A 70 14.69 16.73 0.51
CA ARG A 70 14.52 15.28 0.66
C ARG A 70 14.79 14.51 -0.62
N SER A 71 14.72 15.16 -1.77
CA SER A 71 14.75 14.51 -3.10
C SER A 71 16.07 13.82 -3.37
N ASP A 72 17.19 14.42 -2.95
CA ASP A 72 18.53 13.88 -3.21
C ASP A 72 18.82 12.59 -2.41
N PHE A 73 18.18 12.42 -1.25
CA PHE A 73 18.15 11.13 -0.54
C PHE A 73 17.15 10.16 -1.17
N GLU A 74 15.95 10.64 -1.51
CA GLU A 74 14.86 9.79 -1.98
C GLU A 74 15.10 9.20 -3.37
N ASN A 75 15.75 9.91 -4.27
CA ASN A 75 16.06 9.46 -5.62
C ASN A 75 16.93 8.18 -5.65
N PRO A 76 18.14 8.14 -5.04
CA PRO A 76 18.95 6.92 -4.98
C PRO A 76 18.27 5.80 -4.17
N ARG A 77 17.54 6.14 -3.10
CA ARG A 77 16.70 5.18 -2.36
C ARG A 77 15.64 4.55 -3.28
N ALA A 78 14.90 5.35 -4.04
CA ALA A 78 13.85 4.89 -4.95
C ALA A 78 14.44 4.03 -6.07
N LYS A 79 15.63 4.39 -6.57
CA LYS A 79 16.36 3.57 -7.54
C LYS A 79 16.62 2.16 -7.02
N ARG A 80 17.10 2.00 -5.77
CA ARG A 80 17.29 0.67 -5.16
C ARG A 80 16.00 -0.15 -5.12
N ARG A 81 14.86 0.47 -4.75
CA ARG A 81 13.54 -0.22 -4.74
C ARG A 81 13.07 -0.56 -6.15
N GLY A 82 13.36 0.27 -7.14
CA GLY A 82 13.09 -0.01 -8.56
C GLY A 82 13.92 -1.18 -9.09
N MET A 83 15.20 -1.27 -8.68
CA MET A 83 16.07 -2.42 -8.98
C MET A 83 15.53 -3.70 -8.33
N LEU A 84 15.24 -3.66 -7.03
CA LEU A 84 14.65 -4.78 -6.28
C LEU A 84 13.39 -5.30 -6.97
N GLU A 85 12.48 -4.40 -7.32
CA GLU A 85 11.22 -4.72 -7.99
C GLU A 85 11.43 -5.40 -9.34
N ALA A 86 12.25 -4.82 -10.21
CA ALA A 86 12.44 -5.37 -11.55
C ALA A 86 13.15 -6.72 -11.51
N LEU A 87 14.22 -6.83 -10.72
CA LEU A 87 15.03 -8.05 -10.61
C LEU A 87 14.23 -9.19 -9.98
N ALA A 88 13.49 -8.95 -8.89
CA ALA A 88 12.70 -9.99 -8.24
C ALA A 88 11.56 -10.50 -9.12
N ILE A 89 10.79 -9.60 -9.75
CA ILE A 89 9.69 -10.02 -10.63
C ILE A 89 10.25 -10.76 -11.86
N ALA A 90 11.31 -10.26 -12.48
CA ALA A 90 11.91 -10.91 -13.65
C ALA A 90 12.50 -12.28 -13.30
N GLU A 91 13.22 -12.40 -12.17
CA GLU A 91 13.78 -13.68 -11.72
C GLU A 91 12.68 -14.70 -11.44
N HIS A 92 11.63 -14.31 -10.73
CA HIS A 92 10.52 -15.21 -10.39
C HIS A 92 9.84 -15.80 -11.63
N TYR A 93 9.50 -14.97 -12.62
CA TYR A 93 8.79 -15.43 -13.81
C TYR A 93 9.68 -16.08 -14.86
N GLU A 94 10.98 -15.76 -14.88
CA GLU A 94 11.92 -16.38 -15.82
C GLU A 94 12.51 -17.69 -15.29
N GLY A 95 12.82 -17.78 -13.99
CA GLY A 95 13.31 -18.98 -13.31
C GLY A 95 14.65 -19.50 -13.81
N LYS A 96 15.57 -18.59 -14.21
CA LYS A 96 16.87 -18.95 -14.82
C LYS A 96 18.09 -18.59 -13.95
N GLY A 97 17.90 -17.97 -12.79
CA GLY A 97 18.96 -17.56 -11.86
C GLY A 97 19.78 -16.35 -12.29
N ARG A 98 19.60 -15.83 -13.52
CA ARG A 98 20.50 -14.81 -14.09
C ARG A 98 20.39 -13.43 -13.43
N PHE A 99 19.32 -13.16 -12.68
CA PHE A 99 19.16 -11.92 -11.92
C PHE A 99 19.47 -12.09 -10.43
N ALA A 100 19.64 -13.33 -9.95
CA ALA A 100 19.75 -13.65 -8.53
C ALA A 100 20.94 -12.95 -7.85
N GLU A 101 22.13 -12.95 -8.47
CA GLU A 101 23.32 -12.29 -7.92
C GLU A 101 23.11 -10.78 -7.74
N LYS A 102 22.60 -10.10 -8.78
CA LYS A 102 22.32 -8.66 -8.69
C LYS A 102 21.19 -8.35 -7.71
N LEU A 103 20.19 -9.23 -7.62
CA LEU A 103 19.11 -9.12 -6.64
C LEU A 103 19.66 -9.22 -5.20
N ALA A 104 20.58 -10.15 -4.95
CA ALA A 104 21.26 -10.29 -3.67
C ALA A 104 22.07 -9.03 -3.32
N ASP A 105 22.84 -8.47 -4.26
CA ASP A 105 23.57 -7.22 -4.05
C ASP A 105 22.64 -6.04 -3.68
N VAL A 106 21.50 -5.93 -4.37
CA VAL A 106 20.51 -4.87 -4.11
C VAL A 106 19.86 -5.04 -2.75
N LEU A 107 19.50 -6.26 -2.37
CA LEU A 107 18.99 -6.58 -1.03
C LEU A 107 20.02 -6.22 0.04
N TRP A 108 21.28 -6.60 -0.17
CA TRP A 108 22.37 -6.30 0.76
C TRP A 108 22.55 -4.79 0.95
N ALA A 109 22.56 -4.03 -0.15
CA ALA A 109 22.62 -2.58 -0.08
C ALA A 109 21.43 -1.96 0.67
N ILE A 110 20.23 -2.54 0.56
CA ILE A 110 19.05 -2.11 1.32
C ILE A 110 19.20 -2.45 2.81
N PHE A 111 19.76 -3.60 3.16
CA PHE A 111 20.04 -3.98 4.56
C PHE A 111 21.05 -3.05 5.23
N GLU A 112 22.02 -2.56 4.45
CA GLU A 112 23.05 -1.61 4.89
C GLU A 112 22.55 -0.17 5.03
N GLU A 113 21.30 0.12 4.67
CA GLU A 113 20.71 1.43 4.93
C GLU A 113 20.64 1.69 6.43
N SER A 114 21.21 2.82 6.87
CA SER A 114 21.22 3.21 8.27
C SER A 114 19.81 3.30 8.86
N SER A 115 18.79 3.61 8.05
CA SER A 115 17.37 3.54 8.40
C SER A 115 16.53 3.39 7.12
N TRP A 116 15.40 2.68 7.21
CA TRP A 116 14.41 2.64 6.13
C TRP A 116 13.34 3.74 6.25
N VAL A 117 13.26 4.40 7.40
CA VAL A 117 12.46 5.62 7.59
C VAL A 117 13.16 6.76 6.88
N ILE A 118 12.39 7.55 6.13
CA ILE A 118 12.90 8.75 5.48
C ILE A 118 12.97 9.92 6.47
N HIS A 119 13.98 10.78 6.33
CA HIS A 119 14.28 11.83 7.31
C HIS A 119 13.15 12.83 7.52
N ALA A 120 12.41 13.15 6.45
CA ALA A 120 11.24 14.01 6.53
C ALA A 120 10.17 13.46 7.49
N HIS A 121 10.16 12.15 7.76
CA HIS A 121 9.23 11.51 8.67
C HIS A 121 9.82 11.26 10.06
N ALA A 122 11.12 11.51 10.27
CA ALA A 122 11.79 11.11 11.50
C ALA A 122 11.15 11.75 12.74
N VAL A 123 10.70 13.01 12.64
CA VAL A 123 10.00 13.73 13.71
C VAL A 123 8.67 13.10 14.13
N HIS A 124 8.08 12.26 13.27
CA HIS A 124 6.80 11.58 13.52
C HIS A 124 6.97 10.16 14.08
N VAL A 125 8.22 9.70 14.23
CA VAL A 125 8.52 8.38 14.74
C VAL A 125 8.92 8.49 16.22
N PRO A 126 8.20 7.83 17.14
CA PRO A 126 8.43 7.95 18.59
C PRO A 126 9.86 7.60 19.06
N VAL A 127 10.60 6.81 18.28
CA VAL A 127 11.97 6.36 18.62
C VAL A 127 13.04 7.36 18.18
N TYR A 128 12.70 8.35 17.36
CA TYR A 128 13.63 9.36 16.87
C TYR A 128 13.37 10.69 17.56
N GLY A 129 14.41 11.27 18.17
CA GLY A 129 14.35 12.61 18.72
C GLY A 129 14.19 13.65 17.61
N ALA A 130 13.39 14.68 17.87
CA ALA A 130 13.16 15.79 16.92
C ALA A 130 14.45 16.61 16.62
N ASP A 131 15.50 16.43 17.42
CA ASP A 131 16.80 17.09 17.31
C ASP A 131 17.84 16.25 16.53
N GLN A 132 17.49 15.05 16.08
CA GLN A 132 18.43 14.13 15.43
C GLN A 132 18.50 14.40 13.92
N SER A 133 19.66 14.91 13.48
CA SER A 133 19.90 15.20 12.05
C SER A 133 20.31 13.98 11.21
N VAL A 134 20.51 12.81 11.82
CA VAL A 134 20.93 11.56 11.17
C VAL A 134 20.25 10.36 11.84
N PRO A 135 20.16 9.18 11.19
CA PRO A 135 19.55 7.99 11.80
C PRO A 135 20.22 7.60 13.12
N THR A 136 19.37 7.24 14.09
CA THR A 136 19.80 6.87 15.43
C THR A 136 19.55 5.40 15.77
N THR A 137 19.18 4.58 14.79
CA THR A 137 18.85 3.16 14.92
C THR A 137 20.09 2.28 14.97
N PHE A 138 20.70 2.22 16.15
CA PHE A 138 21.83 1.34 16.45
C PHE A 138 21.81 0.95 17.93
N GLY A 139 22.51 -0.14 18.25
CA GLY A 139 22.52 -0.70 19.61
C GLY A 139 21.12 -1.19 20.02
N GLU A 140 20.69 -0.82 21.22
CA GLU A 140 19.38 -1.24 21.79
C GLU A 140 18.20 -0.36 21.34
N ARG A 141 18.43 0.65 20.48
CA ARG A 141 17.37 1.56 20.02
C ARG A 141 16.50 0.86 18.98
N LEU A 142 15.18 0.89 19.21
CA LEU A 142 14.20 0.40 18.25
C LEU A 142 14.25 1.19 16.94
N HIS A 143 14.01 0.50 15.83
CA HIS A 143 13.78 1.14 14.54
C HIS A 143 12.43 1.86 14.48
N GLY A 144 12.35 2.87 13.64
CA GLY A 144 11.10 3.55 13.33
C GLY A 144 10.25 2.82 12.29
N ILE A 145 8.93 3.07 12.34
CA ILE A 145 7.99 2.65 11.30
C ILE A 145 7.21 3.87 10.81
N ASP A 146 7.33 4.11 9.51
CA ASP A 146 6.66 5.12 8.70
C ASP A 146 6.19 4.50 7.37
N LEU A 147 5.63 5.32 6.48
CA LEU A 147 5.20 4.87 5.14
C LEU A 147 6.34 4.16 4.38
N CYS A 148 7.54 4.74 4.37
CA CYS A 148 8.64 4.29 3.52
C CYS A 148 9.34 3.03 4.04
N SER A 149 9.46 2.89 5.36
CA SER A 149 10.02 1.70 6.01
C SER A 149 9.07 0.52 5.91
N ALA A 150 7.76 0.73 6.10
CA ALA A 150 6.76 -0.32 5.92
C ALA A 150 6.73 -0.82 4.47
N ASP A 151 6.68 0.08 3.47
CA ASP A 151 6.77 -0.28 2.05
C ASP A 151 8.06 -1.08 1.76
N THR A 152 9.21 -0.62 2.27
CA THR A 152 10.49 -1.34 2.10
C THR A 152 10.42 -2.75 2.69
N ALA A 153 9.94 -2.89 3.92
CA ALA A 153 9.81 -4.19 4.58
C ALA A 153 8.92 -5.14 3.78
N SER A 154 7.78 -4.67 3.28
CA SER A 154 6.89 -5.50 2.46
C SER A 154 7.52 -5.92 1.13
N ARG A 155 8.28 -5.04 0.45
CA ARG A 155 8.96 -5.36 -0.82
C ARG A 155 10.08 -6.38 -0.62
N VAL A 156 10.81 -6.27 0.50
CA VAL A 156 11.82 -7.27 0.89
C VAL A 156 11.16 -8.62 1.19
N ALA A 157 10.04 -8.64 1.92
CA ALA A 157 9.27 -9.87 2.16
C ALA A 157 8.72 -10.49 0.86
N MET A 158 8.25 -9.66 -0.08
CA MET A 158 7.79 -10.09 -1.41
C MET A 158 8.95 -10.67 -2.24
N ALA A 159 10.12 -10.02 -2.25
CA ALA A 159 11.30 -10.56 -2.94
C ALA A 159 11.71 -11.93 -2.39
N TRP A 160 11.68 -12.10 -1.06
CA TRP A 160 11.93 -13.39 -0.41
C TRP A 160 10.91 -14.43 -0.84
N TYR A 161 9.61 -14.14 -0.70
CA TYR A 161 8.55 -15.06 -1.08
C TYR A 161 8.67 -15.54 -2.52
N LEU A 162 9.02 -14.64 -3.45
CA LEU A 162 9.11 -14.96 -4.87
C LEU A 162 10.42 -15.65 -5.28
N CYS A 163 11.54 -15.37 -4.61
CA CYS A 163 12.88 -15.71 -5.09
C CYS A 163 13.77 -16.45 -4.07
N HIS A 164 13.24 -16.93 -2.94
CA HIS A 164 14.04 -17.58 -1.90
C HIS A 164 14.94 -18.71 -2.43
N ASP A 165 14.43 -19.62 -3.26
CA ASP A 165 15.22 -20.72 -3.83
C ASP A 165 16.45 -20.21 -4.64
N ALA A 166 16.26 -19.14 -5.42
CA ALA A 166 17.34 -18.55 -6.22
C ALA A 166 18.38 -17.84 -5.34
N LEU A 167 17.96 -17.22 -4.24
CA LEU A 167 18.85 -16.58 -3.27
C LEU A 167 19.61 -17.63 -2.44
N ASP A 168 18.95 -18.70 -2.02
CA ASP A 168 19.53 -19.79 -1.23
C ASP A 168 20.57 -20.58 -2.03
N ALA A 169 20.38 -20.69 -3.36
CA ALA A 169 21.38 -21.24 -4.26
C ALA A 169 22.71 -20.45 -4.30
N ILE A 170 22.68 -19.14 -4.01
CA ILE A 170 23.89 -18.32 -3.84
C ILE A 170 24.44 -18.53 -2.43
N SER A 171 23.62 -18.24 -1.42
CA SER A 171 23.94 -18.48 -0.02
C SER A 171 22.69 -18.41 0.85
N PRO A 172 22.38 -19.44 1.66
CA PRO A 172 21.24 -19.40 2.58
C PRO A 172 21.33 -18.28 3.63
N THR A 173 22.53 -17.77 3.90
CA THR A 173 22.74 -16.62 4.80
C THR A 173 22.05 -15.34 4.29
N ILE A 174 21.79 -15.22 2.99
CA ILE A 174 21.02 -14.09 2.43
C ILE A 174 19.59 -14.11 2.99
N GLY A 175 18.95 -15.28 2.96
CA GLY A 175 17.62 -15.48 3.55
C GLY A 175 17.60 -15.26 5.06
N GLU A 176 18.59 -15.79 5.78
CA GLU A 176 18.73 -15.57 7.22
C GLU A 176 18.86 -14.08 7.57
N ARG A 177 19.71 -13.33 6.84
CA ARG A 177 19.88 -11.89 7.04
C ARG A 177 18.62 -11.11 6.70
N LEU A 178 17.92 -11.48 5.63
CA LEU A 178 16.67 -10.86 5.23
C LEU A 178 15.62 -10.98 6.33
N LEU A 179 15.41 -12.20 6.85
CA LEU A 179 14.45 -12.46 7.92
C LEU A 179 14.84 -11.72 9.21
N TYR A 180 16.13 -11.65 9.53
CA TYR A 180 16.65 -10.85 10.64
C TYR A 180 16.30 -9.36 10.48
N GLU A 181 16.58 -8.76 9.32
CA GLU A 181 16.32 -7.34 9.08
C GLU A 181 14.82 -7.01 9.13
N LEU A 182 13.96 -7.87 8.58
CA LEU A 182 12.50 -7.72 8.71
C LEU A 182 12.04 -7.79 10.17
N ASN A 183 12.64 -8.70 10.95
CA ASN A 183 12.33 -8.83 12.36
C ASN A 183 12.76 -7.58 13.15
N GLU A 184 14.01 -7.12 12.99
CA GLU A 184 14.54 -5.96 13.73
C GLU A 184 13.89 -4.63 13.32
N ARG A 185 13.56 -4.47 12.03
CA ARG A 185 13.12 -3.17 11.49
C ARG A 185 11.62 -3.00 11.38
N ALA A 186 10.85 -4.08 11.35
CA ALA A 186 9.40 -4.02 11.20
C ALA A 186 8.65 -4.74 12.33
N VAL A 187 8.95 -6.02 12.58
CA VAL A 187 8.18 -6.83 13.55
C VAL A 187 8.42 -6.36 14.99
N LYS A 188 9.67 -6.35 15.45
CA LYS A 188 10.02 -5.94 16.82
C LYS A 188 9.55 -4.52 17.15
N PRO A 189 9.80 -3.48 16.32
CA PRO A 189 9.33 -2.14 16.65
C PRO A 189 7.81 -2.03 16.69
N TYR A 190 7.09 -2.72 15.80
CA TYR A 190 5.62 -2.69 15.79
C TYR A 190 5.00 -3.25 17.08
N LEU A 191 5.64 -4.26 17.67
CA LEU A 191 5.19 -4.87 18.93
C LEU A 191 5.58 -4.07 20.17
N ASN A 192 6.68 -3.32 20.11
CA ASN A 192 7.30 -2.69 21.29
C ASN A 192 7.14 -1.16 21.34
N ALA A 193 6.50 -0.54 20.34
CA ALA A 193 6.26 0.90 20.30
C ALA A 193 4.82 1.25 19.91
N VAL A 194 4.38 2.43 20.36
CA VAL A 194 3.06 3.01 20.03
C VAL A 194 3.26 4.16 19.07
N PHE A 195 2.77 4.01 17.84
CA PHE A 195 2.94 5.01 16.78
C PHE A 195 1.75 5.95 16.68
N GLY A 196 1.97 7.25 16.45
CA GLY A 196 0.88 8.23 16.33
C GLY A 196 -0.12 7.91 15.22
N TRP A 197 0.37 7.36 14.10
CA TRP A 197 -0.46 6.94 12.97
C TRP A 197 -1.33 5.70 13.25
N SER A 198 -1.05 4.93 14.31
CA SER A 198 -1.75 3.67 14.60
C SER A 198 -3.15 3.87 15.19
N GLY A 199 -3.41 5.01 15.83
CA GLY A 199 -4.67 5.25 16.56
C GLY A 199 -4.79 4.50 17.88
N GLU A 200 -3.74 3.79 18.34
CA GLU A 200 -3.71 3.07 19.62
C GLU A 200 -4.04 3.96 20.83
N ARG A 201 -3.77 5.26 20.76
CA ARG A 201 -4.08 6.25 21.81
C ARG A 201 -5.49 6.83 21.69
N GLY A 202 -6.32 6.31 20.80
CA GLY A 202 -7.66 6.82 20.50
C GLY A 202 -7.69 8.13 19.73
N ASN A 203 -6.54 8.60 19.24
CA ASN A 203 -6.43 9.80 18.40
C ASN A 203 -7.04 9.56 17.01
N ARG A 204 -7.41 10.67 16.33
CA ARG A 204 -7.75 10.64 14.91
C ARG A 204 -6.53 10.20 14.11
N VAL A 205 -6.76 9.37 13.10
CA VAL A 205 -5.74 8.86 12.18
C VAL A 205 -6.09 9.25 10.75
N ASN A 206 -5.13 9.05 9.85
CA ASN A 206 -5.22 9.41 8.43
C ASN A 206 -4.75 8.22 7.56
N ASN A 207 -4.45 8.46 6.29
CA ASN A 207 -3.97 7.45 5.34
C ASN A 207 -2.77 6.62 5.83
N TRP A 208 -1.94 7.12 6.75
CA TRP A 208 -0.80 6.36 7.27
C TRP A 208 -1.23 5.07 7.95
N ASN A 209 -2.41 5.06 8.59
CA ASN A 209 -2.90 3.88 9.28
C ASN A 209 -3.08 2.67 8.34
N PRO A 210 -4.02 2.69 7.38
CA PRO A 210 -4.22 1.53 6.51
C PRO A 210 -3.01 1.27 5.61
N TYR A 211 -2.28 2.32 5.20
CA TYR A 211 -1.08 2.15 4.37
C TYR A 211 0.00 1.34 5.09
N VAL A 212 0.41 1.76 6.29
CA VAL A 212 1.44 1.04 7.05
C VAL A 212 0.96 -0.35 7.43
N HIS A 213 -0.31 -0.49 7.83
CA HIS A 213 -0.89 -1.79 8.19
C HIS A 213 -0.94 -2.77 7.02
N LEU A 214 -1.21 -2.34 5.78
CA LEU A 214 -1.13 -3.21 4.60
C LEU A 214 0.25 -3.85 4.47
N HIS A 215 1.28 -3.03 4.62
CA HIS A 215 2.66 -3.47 4.47
C HIS A 215 3.12 -4.37 5.63
N LEU A 216 2.75 -4.04 6.87
CA LEU A 216 3.03 -4.91 8.03
C LEU A 216 2.24 -6.22 7.97
N LEU A 217 1.01 -6.20 7.47
CA LEU A 217 0.22 -7.41 7.22
C LEU A 217 0.88 -8.27 6.14
N THR A 218 1.43 -7.66 5.09
CA THR A 218 2.19 -8.35 4.04
C THR A 218 3.43 -9.06 4.62
N VAL A 219 4.20 -8.37 5.48
CA VAL A 219 5.32 -8.99 6.21
C VAL A 219 4.82 -10.15 7.09
N THR A 220 3.73 -9.93 7.84
CA THR A 220 3.13 -10.97 8.71
C THR A 220 2.69 -12.19 7.91
N ALA A 221 2.10 -11.99 6.74
CA ALA A 221 1.60 -13.06 5.88
C ALA A 221 2.74 -13.93 5.34
N LEU A 222 3.83 -13.30 4.90
CA LEU A 222 4.88 -13.94 4.09
C LEU A 222 6.09 -14.45 4.87
N VAL A 223 6.40 -13.91 6.06
CA VAL A 223 7.63 -14.27 6.78
C VAL A 223 7.46 -14.61 8.26
N VAL A 224 6.33 -14.29 8.89
CA VAL A 224 6.10 -14.58 10.32
C VAL A 224 5.55 -16.00 10.47
N LYS A 225 6.45 -16.96 10.76
CA LYS A 225 6.13 -18.39 10.89
C LYS A 225 5.53 -18.77 12.25
N ASP A 226 5.92 -18.08 13.33
CA ASP A 226 5.41 -18.39 14.66
C ASP A 226 3.90 -18.11 14.72
N PRO A 227 3.05 -19.12 15.03
CA PRO A 227 1.61 -18.98 14.92
C PRO A 227 1.03 -17.99 15.93
N TYR A 228 1.61 -17.88 17.13
CA TYR A 228 1.13 -16.95 18.15
C TYR A 228 1.45 -15.51 17.77
N LEU A 229 2.66 -15.26 17.29
CA LEU A 229 3.08 -13.95 16.82
C LEU A 229 2.30 -13.52 15.58
N ARG A 230 2.08 -14.43 14.63
CA ARG A 230 1.28 -14.19 13.43
C ARG A 230 -0.16 -13.81 13.80
N GLU A 231 -0.79 -14.59 14.68
CA GLU A 231 -2.13 -14.27 15.22
C GLU A 231 -2.17 -12.92 15.92
N HIS A 232 -1.19 -12.63 16.79
CA HIS A 232 -1.15 -11.40 17.55
C HIS A 232 -0.97 -10.16 16.66
N MET A 233 -0.07 -10.21 15.68
CA MET A 233 0.12 -9.13 14.71
C MET A 233 -1.14 -8.90 13.89
N THR A 234 -1.77 -9.96 13.35
CA THR A 234 -3.00 -9.82 12.56
C THR A 234 -4.15 -9.27 13.40
N GLU A 235 -4.36 -9.75 14.63
CA GLU A 235 -5.40 -9.24 15.54
C GLU A 235 -5.19 -7.76 15.86
N LYS A 236 -3.94 -7.37 16.14
CA LYS A 236 -3.57 -5.97 16.38
C LYS A 236 -3.88 -5.11 15.16
N ILE A 237 -3.50 -5.55 13.96
CA ILE A 237 -3.78 -4.84 12.70
C ILE A 237 -5.29 -4.67 12.50
N MET A 238 -6.08 -5.73 12.65
CA MET A 238 -7.55 -5.65 12.50
C MET A 238 -8.17 -4.62 13.46
N THR A 239 -7.73 -4.62 14.71
CA THR A 239 -8.19 -3.64 15.73
C THR A 239 -7.85 -2.21 15.32
N LEU A 240 -6.68 -1.98 14.73
CA LEU A 240 -6.23 -0.64 14.36
C LEU A 240 -6.81 -0.17 13.01
N LEU A 241 -7.22 -1.09 12.15
CA LEU A 241 -8.05 -0.78 10.98
C LEU A 241 -9.47 -0.35 11.39
N ASP A 242 -10.03 -0.93 12.46
CA ASP A 242 -11.28 -0.43 13.06
C ASP A 242 -11.10 1.02 13.56
N ASN A 243 -9.95 1.35 14.14
CA ASN A 243 -9.65 2.74 14.55
C ASN A 243 -9.54 3.71 13.35
N PHE A 244 -9.19 3.23 12.16
CA PHE A 244 -9.21 4.03 10.94
C PHE A 244 -10.64 4.31 10.47
N VAL A 245 -11.45 3.26 10.26
CA VAL A 245 -12.83 3.44 9.75
C VAL A 245 -13.75 4.12 10.75
N LYS A 246 -13.43 4.08 12.05
CA LYS A 246 -14.16 4.80 13.12
C LYS A 246 -14.43 6.28 12.81
N PHE A 247 -13.54 6.93 12.06
CA PHE A 247 -13.66 8.34 11.70
C PHE A 247 -14.29 8.60 10.32
N TYR A 248 -14.65 7.55 9.58
CA TYR A 248 -15.38 7.67 8.33
C TYR A 248 -16.87 7.89 8.59
N SER A 249 -17.45 8.79 7.82
CA SER A 249 -18.89 8.98 7.71
C SER A 249 -19.56 7.81 6.99
N PRO A 250 -20.86 7.55 7.23
CA PRO A 250 -21.58 6.45 6.57
C PRO A 250 -21.58 6.49 5.03
N ASP A 251 -21.34 7.67 4.44
CA ASP A 251 -21.24 7.89 3.00
C ASP A 251 -19.86 7.55 2.41
N GLY A 252 -18.88 7.20 3.26
CA GLY A 252 -17.53 6.79 2.85
C GLY A 252 -16.58 7.95 2.53
N GLY A 253 -16.92 9.19 2.89
CA GLY A 253 -16.11 10.37 2.61
C GLY A 253 -14.68 10.30 3.13
N CYS A 254 -13.70 10.47 2.23
CA CYS A 254 -12.28 10.66 2.59
C CYS A 254 -11.99 12.17 2.72
N ASP A 255 -11.65 12.65 3.91
CA ASP A 255 -11.34 14.08 4.12
C ASP A 255 -10.02 14.52 3.49
N GLU A 256 -9.13 13.58 3.18
CA GLU A 256 -7.84 13.80 2.52
C GLU A 256 -7.97 13.98 0.99
N GLY A 257 -9.20 13.90 0.46
CA GLY A 257 -9.49 14.06 -0.96
C GLY A 257 -9.18 12.81 -1.80
N PRO A 258 -9.54 12.83 -3.09
CA PRO A 258 -9.33 11.71 -4.00
C PRO A 258 -7.85 11.38 -4.23
N GLY A 259 -6.97 12.38 -4.17
CA GLY A 259 -5.52 12.19 -4.34
C GLY A 259 -4.90 11.23 -3.31
N TYR A 260 -5.48 11.14 -2.11
CA TYR A 260 -5.04 10.24 -1.04
C TYR A 260 -5.87 8.96 -0.91
N PHE A 261 -6.94 8.78 -1.71
CA PHE A 261 -7.79 7.59 -1.65
C PHE A 261 -6.98 6.30 -1.79
N ASP A 262 -6.00 6.29 -2.70
CA ASP A 262 -5.11 5.16 -2.93
C ASP A 262 -4.34 4.72 -1.67
N MET A 263 -4.01 5.66 -0.80
CA MET A 263 -3.23 5.46 0.41
C MET A 263 -4.14 5.20 1.63
N ALA A 264 -5.38 5.71 1.58
CA ALA A 264 -6.38 5.57 2.62
C ALA A 264 -7.32 4.38 2.34
N GLY A 265 -8.53 4.66 1.84
CA GLY A 265 -9.57 3.65 1.57
C GLY A 265 -9.11 2.51 0.64
N GLY A 266 -8.22 2.80 -0.32
CA GLY A 266 -7.60 1.80 -1.19
C GLY A 266 -6.71 0.82 -0.43
N CYS A 267 -5.85 1.28 0.48
CA CYS A 267 -5.02 0.40 1.32
C CYS A 267 -5.85 -0.36 2.35
N TYR A 268 -6.93 0.25 2.86
CA TYR A 268 -7.88 -0.43 3.73
C TYR A 268 -8.51 -1.62 3.01
N PHE A 269 -8.97 -1.44 1.78
CA PHE A 269 -9.47 -2.53 0.94
C PHE A 269 -8.42 -3.62 0.71
N ASP A 270 -7.19 -3.25 0.35
CA ASP A 270 -6.12 -4.24 0.15
C ASP A 270 -5.83 -5.04 1.43
N CYS A 271 -5.93 -4.42 2.62
CA CYS A 271 -5.83 -5.15 3.88
C CYS A 271 -6.93 -6.20 4.03
N LEU A 272 -8.18 -5.87 3.66
CA LEU A 272 -9.29 -6.81 3.72
C LEU A 272 -9.07 -8.00 2.78
N GLU A 273 -8.52 -7.75 1.58
CA GLU A 273 -8.21 -8.83 0.64
C GLU A 273 -7.07 -9.72 1.13
N LEU A 274 -6.02 -9.14 1.73
CA LEU A 274 -4.94 -9.95 2.29
C LEU A 274 -5.41 -10.73 3.54
N LEU A 275 -6.32 -10.18 4.35
CA LEU A 275 -6.95 -10.92 5.44
C LEU A 275 -7.80 -12.09 4.93
N ASP A 276 -8.53 -11.89 3.82
CA ASP A 276 -9.29 -12.93 3.13
C ASP A 276 -8.36 -14.06 2.64
N ASP A 277 -7.23 -13.73 2.01
CA ASP A 277 -6.17 -14.69 1.64
C ASP A 277 -5.61 -15.44 2.85
N MET A 278 -5.27 -14.73 3.92
CA MET A 278 -4.68 -15.30 5.14
C MET A 278 -5.63 -16.23 5.91
N THR A 279 -6.94 -16.14 5.66
CA THR A 279 -7.96 -16.85 6.43
C THR A 279 -8.80 -17.81 5.58
N GLY A 280 -8.51 -17.92 4.29
CA GLY A 280 -9.33 -18.69 3.34
C GLY A 280 -10.78 -18.21 3.31
N GLY A 281 -10.98 -16.89 3.40
CA GLY A 281 -12.29 -16.24 3.37
C GLY A 281 -13.09 -16.21 4.67
N LYS A 282 -12.52 -16.67 5.80
CA LYS A 282 -13.22 -16.62 7.10
C LYS A 282 -13.35 -15.21 7.67
N VAL A 283 -12.37 -14.34 7.40
CA VAL A 283 -12.45 -12.91 7.73
C VAL A 283 -12.97 -12.18 6.49
N ASN A 284 -14.29 -11.96 6.45
CA ASN A 284 -14.97 -11.31 5.34
C ASN A 284 -15.94 -10.24 5.85
N VAL A 285 -15.74 -9.01 5.37
CA VAL A 285 -16.55 -7.83 5.71
C VAL A 285 -16.95 -7.00 4.48
N PHE A 286 -16.81 -7.55 3.28
CA PHE A 286 -17.05 -6.80 2.04
C PHE A 286 -18.52 -6.43 1.83
N ASP A 287 -19.44 -7.14 2.46
CA ASP A 287 -20.88 -6.86 2.49
C ASP A 287 -21.25 -5.68 3.42
N HIS A 288 -20.30 -5.19 4.23
CA HIS A 288 -20.58 -4.08 5.13
C HIS A 288 -20.81 -2.77 4.33
N PRO A 289 -21.92 -2.03 4.55
CA PRO A 289 -22.26 -0.86 3.72
C PRO A 289 -21.18 0.21 3.68
N LEU A 290 -20.48 0.45 4.80
CA LEU A 290 -19.38 1.40 4.86
C LEU A 290 -18.20 0.99 3.97
N VAL A 291 -17.89 -0.30 3.85
CA VAL A 291 -16.77 -0.78 3.02
C VAL A 291 -17.05 -0.46 1.56
N ARG A 292 -18.29 -0.74 1.10
CA ARG A 292 -18.76 -0.33 -0.22
C ARG A 292 -18.73 1.19 -0.40
N ALA A 293 -19.22 1.95 0.58
CA ALA A 293 -19.30 3.40 0.51
C ALA A 293 -17.91 4.05 0.39
N ILE A 294 -16.91 3.55 1.14
CA ILE A 294 -15.51 3.97 1.04
C ILE A 294 -15.01 3.80 -0.40
N GLY A 295 -15.27 2.66 -1.05
CA GLY A 295 -14.90 2.49 -2.45
C GLY A 295 -15.59 3.49 -3.37
N GLU A 296 -16.93 3.58 -3.26
CA GLU A 296 -17.75 4.42 -4.13
C GLU A 296 -17.45 5.92 -4.02
N TYR A 297 -16.80 6.38 -2.95
CA TYR A 297 -16.32 7.75 -2.81
C TYR A 297 -15.49 8.20 -4.02
N GLU A 298 -14.55 7.36 -4.48
CA GLU A 298 -13.64 7.71 -5.58
C GLU A 298 -14.40 7.95 -6.91
N VAL A 299 -15.44 7.15 -7.15
CA VAL A 299 -16.33 7.29 -8.31
C VAL A 299 -17.16 8.58 -8.19
N LYS A 300 -17.70 8.85 -6.99
CA LYS A 300 -18.55 10.01 -6.72
C LYS A 300 -17.77 11.33 -6.86
N PHE A 301 -16.47 11.32 -6.59
CA PHE A 301 -15.60 12.49 -6.73
C PHE A 301 -14.95 12.62 -8.12
N ASN A 302 -15.19 11.68 -9.04
CA ASN A 302 -14.76 11.83 -10.42
C ASN A 302 -15.65 12.82 -11.19
N ILE A 303 -15.03 13.75 -11.91
CA ILE A 303 -15.70 14.68 -12.82
C ILE A 303 -15.91 13.97 -14.16
N ALA A 304 -14.83 13.59 -14.83
CA ALA A 304 -14.85 12.85 -16.10
C ALA A 304 -13.44 12.35 -16.44
N GLY A 305 -13.32 11.10 -16.86
CA GLY A 305 -12.03 10.53 -17.26
C GLY A 305 -11.00 10.62 -16.13
N ASP A 306 -9.90 11.33 -16.37
CA ASP A 306 -8.80 11.58 -15.42
C ASP A 306 -9.02 12.80 -14.51
N ARG A 307 -10.18 13.48 -14.58
CA ARG A 307 -10.47 14.69 -13.80
C ARG A 307 -11.27 14.39 -12.56
N PHE A 308 -10.85 14.95 -11.43
CA PHE A 308 -11.48 14.75 -10.13
C PHE A 308 -11.80 16.08 -9.45
N ILE A 309 -12.78 16.05 -8.54
CA ILE A 309 -12.99 17.13 -7.57
C ILE A 309 -11.74 17.19 -6.69
N ASN A 310 -10.98 18.27 -6.81
CA ASN A 310 -9.64 18.36 -6.22
C ASN A 310 -9.59 19.29 -4.99
N PHE A 311 -10.59 19.16 -4.11
CA PHE A 311 -10.43 19.68 -2.73
C PHE A 311 -9.38 18.84 -1.99
N ALA A 312 -8.76 19.41 -0.95
CA ALA A 312 -7.58 18.86 -0.29
C ALA A 312 -6.35 18.77 -1.22
N ASP A 313 -5.25 18.17 -0.74
CA ASP A 313 -4.04 17.89 -1.53
C ASP A 313 -4.34 16.87 -2.64
N CYS A 314 -4.91 17.38 -3.74
CA CYS A 314 -5.31 16.58 -4.89
C CYS A 314 -4.95 17.30 -6.19
N ALA A 315 -4.31 16.57 -7.11
CA ALA A 315 -4.14 17.07 -8.47
C ALA A 315 -5.50 17.17 -9.17
N ALA A 316 -5.67 18.17 -10.03
CA ALA A 316 -6.88 18.30 -10.85
C ALA A 316 -7.03 17.16 -11.87
N ARG A 317 -5.92 16.47 -12.18
CA ARG A 317 -5.90 15.31 -13.07
C ARG A 317 -5.00 14.20 -12.54
N PHE A 318 -5.51 12.99 -12.49
CA PHE A 318 -4.75 11.76 -12.26
C PHE A 318 -5.54 10.55 -12.75
N ILE A 319 -4.88 9.41 -12.93
CA ILE A 319 -5.52 8.14 -13.26
C ILE A 319 -5.58 7.31 -11.97
N ALA A 320 -6.79 6.94 -11.55
CA ALA A 320 -6.99 6.11 -10.37
C ALA A 320 -6.55 4.65 -10.65
N ASP A 321 -6.31 3.89 -9.58
CA ASP A 321 -5.96 2.46 -9.71
C ASP A 321 -7.19 1.63 -10.14
N GLY A 322 -7.36 1.47 -11.45
CA GLY A 322 -8.53 0.85 -12.04
C GLY A 322 -8.63 -0.64 -11.72
N ALA A 323 -7.49 -1.35 -11.72
CA ALA A 323 -7.45 -2.78 -11.40
C ALA A 323 -7.93 -3.03 -9.96
N ARG A 324 -7.49 -2.21 -8.99
CA ARG A 324 -8.00 -2.30 -7.62
C ARG A 324 -9.47 -1.93 -7.53
N LEU A 325 -9.92 -0.89 -8.22
CA LEU A 325 -11.32 -0.46 -8.21
C LEU A 325 -12.27 -1.52 -8.77
N VAL A 326 -11.86 -2.25 -9.82
CA VAL A 326 -12.61 -3.41 -10.34
C VAL A 326 -12.79 -4.46 -9.25
N ARG A 327 -11.70 -4.90 -8.63
CA ARG A 327 -11.76 -5.93 -7.56
C ARG A 327 -12.57 -5.45 -6.36
N PHE A 328 -12.47 -4.17 -6.01
CA PHE A 328 -13.25 -3.57 -4.94
C PHE A 328 -14.75 -3.60 -5.26
N GLY A 329 -15.12 -3.23 -6.49
CA GLY A 329 -16.48 -3.34 -6.99
C GLY A 329 -17.00 -4.78 -6.97
N GLU A 330 -16.22 -5.75 -7.44
CA GLU A 330 -16.59 -7.17 -7.43
C GLU A 330 -16.81 -7.71 -6.02
N ARG A 331 -15.87 -7.46 -5.09
CA ARG A 331 -15.97 -7.90 -3.69
C ARG A 331 -17.16 -7.28 -2.95
N THR A 332 -17.55 -6.06 -3.29
CA THR A 332 -18.65 -5.31 -2.63
C THR A 332 -19.99 -5.32 -3.39
N GLY A 333 -20.04 -5.97 -4.56
CA GLY A 333 -21.21 -5.94 -5.44
C GLY A 333 -21.57 -4.53 -5.95
N SER A 334 -20.58 -3.66 -6.17
CA SER A 334 -20.78 -2.30 -6.67
C SER A 334 -20.43 -2.20 -8.16
N GLU A 335 -21.45 -2.27 -9.00
CA GLU A 335 -21.31 -2.15 -10.46
C GLU A 335 -20.70 -0.80 -10.90
N ILE A 336 -20.97 0.28 -10.16
CA ILE A 336 -20.40 1.59 -10.48
C ILE A 336 -18.89 1.63 -10.23
N LEU A 337 -18.40 0.88 -9.23
CA LEU A 337 -16.96 0.75 -8.97
C LEU A 337 -16.28 -0.08 -10.04
N VAL A 338 -16.91 -1.19 -10.45
CA VAL A 338 -16.41 -2.03 -11.54
C VAL A 338 -16.28 -1.19 -12.80
N SER A 339 -17.37 -0.60 -13.27
CA SER A 339 -17.35 0.17 -14.52
C SER A 339 -16.42 1.38 -14.46
N PHE A 340 -16.31 2.05 -13.32
CA PHE A 340 -15.35 3.12 -13.15
C PHE A 340 -13.90 2.59 -13.21
N GLY A 341 -13.59 1.51 -12.51
CA GLY A 341 -12.27 0.87 -12.54
C GLY A 341 -11.84 0.48 -13.95
N GLU A 342 -12.71 -0.18 -14.71
CA GLU A 342 -12.47 -0.52 -16.12
C GLU A 342 -12.18 0.73 -16.98
N SER A 343 -12.93 1.81 -16.77
CA SER A 343 -12.70 3.08 -17.46
C SER A 343 -11.32 3.68 -17.17
N GLN A 344 -10.84 3.57 -15.92
CA GLN A 344 -9.51 4.03 -15.52
C GLN A 344 -8.41 3.13 -16.10
N MET A 345 -8.64 1.81 -16.17
CA MET A 345 -7.73 0.89 -16.87
C MET A 345 -7.61 1.23 -18.35
N ALA A 346 -8.72 1.57 -19.00
CA ALA A 346 -8.72 2.01 -20.40
C ALA A 346 -7.97 3.34 -20.64
N LEU A 347 -7.81 4.19 -19.60
CA LEU A 347 -6.96 5.38 -19.64
C LEU A 347 -5.47 5.09 -19.43
N GLY A 348 -5.10 3.82 -19.21
CA GLY A 348 -3.72 3.41 -18.99
C GLY A 348 -3.35 3.21 -17.51
N SER A 349 -4.33 2.99 -16.63
CA SER A 349 -4.05 2.62 -15.23
C SER A 349 -3.18 1.35 -15.20
N SER A 350 -1.92 1.53 -14.81
CA SER A 350 -0.90 0.48 -14.86
C SER A 350 0.01 0.60 -13.64
N ARG A 351 -0.53 0.27 -12.46
CA ARG A 351 0.23 0.25 -11.21
C ARG A 351 0.67 -1.16 -10.87
N GLY A 352 1.51 -1.74 -11.71
CA GLY A 352 2.24 -2.97 -11.40
C GLY A 352 3.42 -2.71 -10.46
N GLY A 353 3.91 -3.73 -9.75
CA GLY A 353 5.11 -3.60 -8.91
C GLY A 353 5.28 -4.71 -7.89
N LEU A 354 6.30 -4.61 -7.04
CA LEU A 354 6.65 -5.63 -6.03
C LEU A 354 5.92 -5.42 -4.68
N SER A 355 4.90 -4.57 -4.62
CA SER A 355 3.99 -4.52 -3.45
C SER A 355 2.86 -5.55 -3.61
N TYR A 356 2.13 -5.82 -2.52
CA TYR A 356 0.89 -6.63 -2.57
C TYR A 356 -0.05 -6.15 -3.69
N ARG A 357 -0.42 -4.86 -3.66
CA ARG A 357 -1.28 -4.26 -4.69
C ARG A 357 -0.65 -4.36 -6.08
N GLY A 358 0.65 -4.02 -6.19
CA GLY A 358 1.36 -3.97 -7.46
C GLY A 358 1.40 -5.31 -8.18
N LEU A 359 1.71 -6.39 -7.45
CA LEU A 359 1.81 -7.72 -8.05
C LEU A 359 0.41 -8.25 -8.40
N ARG A 360 -0.59 -8.00 -7.55
CA ARG A 360 -1.98 -8.36 -7.87
C ARG A 360 -2.54 -7.62 -9.09
N ASN A 361 -2.22 -6.34 -9.22
CA ASN A 361 -2.56 -5.54 -10.41
C ASN A 361 -1.89 -6.08 -11.68
N LEU A 362 -0.65 -6.57 -11.58
CA LEU A 362 0.06 -7.17 -12.71
C LEU A 362 -0.65 -8.46 -13.21
N LEU A 363 -1.30 -9.18 -12.29
CA LEU A 363 -2.10 -10.38 -12.58
C LEU A 363 -3.54 -10.05 -13.02
N THR A 364 -4.02 -8.82 -12.84
CA THR A 364 -5.40 -8.44 -13.19
C THR A 364 -5.53 -8.23 -14.71
N PRO A 365 -6.54 -8.81 -15.39
CA PRO A 365 -6.73 -8.60 -16.83
C PRO A 365 -7.11 -7.17 -17.11
N THR A 366 -6.75 -6.69 -18.29
CA THR A 366 -7.35 -5.47 -18.82
C THR A 366 -8.76 -5.80 -19.34
N PRO A 367 -9.81 -5.19 -18.78
CA PRO A 367 -11.19 -5.40 -19.22
C PRO A 367 -11.44 -4.76 -20.59
N GLU A 368 -12.51 -5.17 -21.28
CA GLU A 368 -12.99 -4.46 -22.46
C GLU A 368 -13.51 -3.05 -22.06
N LYS A 369 -13.44 -2.10 -23.00
CA LYS A 369 -13.74 -0.69 -22.72
C LYS A 369 -15.20 -0.51 -22.29
N THR A 370 -15.42 0.04 -21.09
CA THR A 370 -16.76 0.42 -20.62
C THR A 370 -16.92 1.93 -20.47
N THR A 371 -18.18 2.39 -20.51
CA THR A 371 -18.54 3.79 -20.27
C THR A 371 -19.16 3.89 -18.88
N PRO A 372 -18.47 4.53 -17.90
CA PRO A 372 -18.97 4.63 -16.55
C PRO A 372 -20.16 5.59 -16.47
N LYS A 373 -21.14 5.24 -15.65
CA LYS A 373 -22.21 6.16 -15.26
C LYS A 373 -21.75 6.99 -14.06
N ALA A 374 -21.98 8.31 -14.10
CA ALA A 374 -21.73 9.18 -12.96
C ALA A 374 -23.05 9.59 -12.28
N ALA A 375 -22.98 9.78 -10.96
CA ALA A 375 -24.06 10.41 -10.22
C ALA A 375 -24.27 11.85 -10.70
N THR A 376 -25.55 12.25 -10.88
CA THR A 376 -25.90 13.61 -11.32
C THR A 376 -25.82 14.63 -10.18
N LYS A 377 -25.99 14.18 -8.94
CA LYS A 377 -25.87 14.98 -7.72
C LYS A 377 -25.27 14.14 -6.60
N ILE A 378 -24.37 14.74 -5.83
CA ILE A 378 -23.82 14.16 -4.60
C ILE A 378 -23.88 15.19 -3.48
N TRP A 379 -24.04 14.72 -2.25
CA TRP A 379 -23.93 15.51 -1.04
C TRP A 379 -23.25 14.65 0.04
N PHE A 380 -22.09 15.11 0.49
CA PHE A 380 -21.32 14.51 1.58
C PHE A 380 -21.40 15.45 2.79
N PRO A 381 -22.36 15.26 3.71
CA PRO A 381 -22.62 16.21 4.81
C PRO A 381 -21.42 16.42 5.74
N ASP A 382 -20.67 15.37 6.04
CA ASP A 382 -19.52 15.46 6.95
C ASP A 382 -18.35 16.21 6.31
N LEU A 383 -18.08 15.97 5.02
CA LEU A 383 -17.11 16.72 4.24
C LEU A 383 -17.60 18.14 3.86
N LYS A 384 -18.91 18.37 3.96
CA LYS A 384 -19.62 19.54 3.42
C LYS A 384 -19.30 19.79 1.95
N VAL A 385 -19.20 18.71 1.18
CA VAL A 385 -18.94 18.75 -0.26
C VAL A 385 -20.22 18.40 -1.01
N MET A 386 -20.58 19.22 -1.98
CA MET A 386 -21.63 18.92 -2.94
C MET A 386 -21.05 18.93 -4.35
N ALA A 387 -21.63 18.12 -5.23
CA ALA A 387 -21.42 18.28 -6.67
C ALA A 387 -22.72 18.03 -7.44
N ALA A 388 -22.84 18.68 -8.59
CA ALA A 388 -23.95 18.51 -9.51
C ALA A 388 -23.45 18.58 -10.96
N ARG A 389 -24.07 17.81 -11.85
CA ARG A 389 -23.83 17.83 -13.29
C ARG A 389 -25.14 17.79 -14.07
N GLU A 390 -25.11 18.38 -15.25
CA GLU A 390 -26.29 18.44 -16.15
C GLU A 390 -26.62 17.09 -16.79
N SER A 391 -25.61 16.26 -17.07
CA SER A 391 -25.77 14.97 -17.74
C SER A 391 -25.26 13.82 -16.88
N SER A 392 -25.87 12.63 -17.01
CA SER A 392 -25.32 11.39 -16.46
C SER A 392 -24.14 10.84 -17.27
N ASP A 393 -23.97 11.32 -18.52
CA ASP A 393 -22.76 11.10 -19.30
C ASP A 393 -21.68 12.08 -18.82
N PRO A 394 -20.58 11.60 -18.21
CA PRO A 394 -19.53 12.46 -17.69
C PRO A 394 -18.87 13.36 -18.74
N ALA A 395 -18.96 13.02 -20.03
CA ALA A 395 -18.33 13.78 -21.10
C ALA A 395 -19.12 15.03 -21.54
N HIS A 396 -20.34 15.25 -21.03
CA HIS A 396 -21.25 16.29 -21.52
C HIS A 396 -21.87 17.15 -20.41
N GLY A 397 -22.05 18.44 -20.70
CA GLY A 397 -22.73 19.40 -19.84
C GLY A 397 -21.84 20.05 -18.78
N MET A 398 -22.41 20.99 -18.03
CA MET A 398 -21.74 21.69 -16.95
C MET A 398 -21.63 20.81 -15.70
N PHE A 399 -20.48 20.92 -15.00
CA PHE A 399 -20.23 20.31 -13.70
C PHE A 399 -19.90 21.42 -12.69
N VAL A 400 -20.48 21.34 -11.50
CA VAL A 400 -20.17 22.23 -10.37
C VAL A 400 -19.88 21.40 -9.13
N ALA A 401 -18.86 21.79 -8.36
CA ALA A 401 -18.60 21.28 -7.03
C ALA A 401 -18.35 22.44 -6.07
N MET A 402 -18.80 22.31 -4.81
CA MET A 402 -18.62 23.31 -3.76
C MET A 402 -18.24 22.62 -2.44
N LYS A 403 -17.34 23.23 -1.67
CA LYS A 403 -16.96 22.81 -0.32
C LYS A 403 -17.29 23.90 0.69
N GLY A 404 -18.08 23.55 1.72
CA GLY A 404 -18.47 24.43 2.84
C GLY A 404 -17.75 24.11 4.16
N GLY A 405 -16.55 23.53 4.08
CA GLY A 405 -15.77 22.92 5.17
C GLY A 405 -15.00 23.90 6.08
N ASN A 406 -14.00 23.36 6.78
CA ASN A 406 -13.11 24.13 7.67
C ASN A 406 -11.67 23.58 7.61
N ASN A 407 -10.68 24.36 8.06
CA ASN A 407 -9.26 23.98 7.94
C ASN A 407 -8.79 22.91 8.94
N ASN A 408 -9.65 22.40 9.83
CA ASN A 408 -9.30 21.34 10.78
C ASN A 408 -9.54 19.94 10.20
N GLU A 409 -9.15 19.74 8.95
CA GLU A 409 -9.29 18.51 8.15
C GLU A 409 -7.89 18.14 7.60
N SER A 410 -7.57 16.84 7.53
CA SER A 410 -6.24 16.41 7.07
C SER A 410 -6.09 16.76 5.58
N HIS A 411 -4.94 17.31 5.19
CA HIS A 411 -4.65 17.71 3.81
C HIS A 411 -5.60 18.76 3.19
N ASN A 412 -6.37 19.52 3.98
CA ASN A 412 -7.41 20.42 3.45
C ASN A 412 -6.94 21.59 2.57
#